data_AF-A0A645EQN6-F1
#
_entry.id   AF-A0A645EQN6-F1
#
_cell.length_a   1.000
_cell.length_b   1.000
_cell.length_c   1.000
_cell.angle_alpha   90.00
_cell.angle_beta   90.00
_cell.angle_gamma   90.00
#
_symmetry.space_group_name_H-M   'P 1'
#
loop_
_entity.id
_entity.type
_entity.pdbx_description
1 polymer ?
#
loop_
_entity_poly.entity_id
_entity_poly.type
_entity_poly.pdbx_seq_one_letter_code
_entity_poly.pdbx_strand_id
1 'polypeptide(L)'
;MVEAAHGRAPAVATGIKRSDPNNIVFTYQGDGDLAAIGTAETVHSAGRGENITVIFINNAIYGMTGGQMAPTSLPGQVTQTSPYGRDVEKVGYPIKVCELLSNIDGATYLERVAVNSIKNVNKAKKAILKAFQNQVEGKGFSLVEVVSTCPTNWGMSPVDALKWVDEKMIPYYPLGVYKDKYAEEAVK
;
A
#
# COMPACT_ATOMS: atom_id res chain seq x y z
N MET A 1 14.73 14.71 -1.12
CA MET A 1 13.88 13.72 -1.82
C MET A 1 14.81 12.85 -2.65
N VAL A 2 14.66 11.53 -2.58
CA VAL A 2 15.50 10.56 -3.30
C VAL A 2 14.61 9.76 -4.24
N GLU A 3 15.02 9.63 -5.50
CA GLU A 3 14.35 8.76 -6.46
C GLU A 3 15.03 7.39 -6.43
N ALA A 4 14.29 6.39 -5.94
CA ALA A 4 14.76 5.01 -5.95
C ALA A 4 14.40 4.35 -7.28
N ALA A 5 15.23 3.40 -7.72
CA ALA A 5 14.85 2.50 -8.81
C ALA A 5 13.57 1.74 -8.46
N HIS A 6 12.81 1.33 -9.49
CA HIS A 6 11.52 0.67 -9.32
C HIS A 6 11.61 -0.56 -8.39
N GLY A 7 10.78 -0.57 -7.35
CA GLY A 7 10.74 -1.60 -6.30
C GLY A 7 11.92 -1.58 -5.32
N ARG A 8 12.75 -0.53 -5.31
CA ARG A 8 13.90 -0.40 -4.40
C ARG A 8 13.70 0.63 -3.31
N ALA A 9 12.54 1.30 -3.26
CA ALA A 9 12.27 2.32 -2.25
C ALA A 9 12.45 1.82 -0.80
N PRO A 10 12.00 0.62 -0.38
CA PRO A 10 12.21 0.14 0.99
C PRO A 10 13.69 -0.11 1.32
N ALA A 11 14.50 -0.54 0.35
CA ALA A 11 15.94 -0.75 0.52
C ALA A 11 16.67 0.59 0.69
N VAL A 12 16.37 1.57 -0.16
CA VAL A 12 16.93 2.92 -0.06
C VAL A 12 16.51 3.57 1.27
N ALA A 13 15.23 3.47 1.64
CA ALA A 13 14.73 3.98 2.92
C ALA A 13 15.44 3.34 4.12
N THR A 14 15.69 2.03 4.07
CA THR A 14 16.47 1.31 5.09
C THR A 14 17.87 1.91 5.24
N GLY A 15 18.58 2.10 4.12
CA GLY A 15 19.91 2.71 4.14
C GLY A 15 19.91 4.12 4.75
N ILE A 16 18.96 4.96 4.32
CA ILE A 16 18.82 6.33 4.84
C ILE A 16 18.53 6.31 6.33
N LYS A 17 17.54 5.54 6.79
CA LYS A 17 17.12 5.50 8.19
C LYS A 17 18.21 4.95 9.11
N ARG A 18 19.01 3.99 8.65
CA ARG A 18 20.15 3.47 9.40
C ARG A 18 21.35 4.43 9.43
N SER A 19 21.52 5.23 8.38
CA SER A 19 22.62 6.20 8.30
C SER A 19 22.32 7.48 9.09
N ASP A 20 21.05 7.87 9.15
CA ASP A 20 20.58 9.01 9.94
C ASP A 20 19.27 8.65 10.69
N PRO A 21 19.37 8.03 11.88
CA PRO A 21 18.21 7.52 12.63
C PRO A 21 17.21 8.58 13.07
N ASN A 22 17.62 9.85 13.15
CA ASN A 22 16.79 10.94 13.65
C ASN A 22 15.81 11.47 12.60
N ASN A 23 16.06 11.20 11.31
CA ASN A 23 15.19 11.66 10.23
C ASN A 23 13.90 10.85 10.14
N ILE A 24 12.81 11.51 9.76
CA ILE A 24 11.59 10.83 9.33
C ILE A 24 11.76 10.37 7.88
N VAL A 25 11.74 9.06 7.69
CA VAL A 25 11.95 8.41 6.40
C VAL A 25 10.67 7.67 6.01
N PHE A 26 10.16 7.98 4.83
CA PHE A 26 9.01 7.26 4.27
C PHE A 26 9.18 6.98 2.78
N THR A 27 8.47 5.96 2.32
CA THR A 27 8.36 5.63 0.90
C THR A 27 6.95 5.91 0.40
N TYR A 28 6.84 6.24 -0.88
CA TYR A 28 5.58 6.36 -1.60
C TYR A 28 5.65 5.43 -2.80
N GLN A 29 4.84 4.38 -2.81
CA GLN A 29 4.97 3.29 -3.77
C GLN A 29 3.60 2.92 -4.34
N GLY A 30 3.56 2.64 -5.65
CA GLY A 30 2.41 2.03 -6.29
C GLY A 30 2.36 0.51 -6.10
N ASP A 31 1.31 -0.11 -6.61
CA ASP A 31 1.09 -1.56 -6.64
C ASP A 31 2.17 -2.34 -7.38
N GLY A 32 2.50 -1.93 -8.60
CA GLY A 32 3.58 -2.57 -9.36
C GLY A 32 4.95 -2.43 -8.68
N ASP A 33 5.18 -1.28 -8.05
CA ASP A 33 6.43 -0.99 -7.34
C ASP A 33 6.57 -1.85 -6.10
N LEU A 34 5.53 -1.89 -5.26
CA LEU A 34 5.59 -2.52 -3.94
C LEU A 34 5.26 -4.01 -3.96
N ALA A 35 4.21 -4.39 -4.69
CA ALA A 35 3.63 -5.74 -4.66
C ALA A 35 4.07 -6.62 -5.85
N ALA A 36 4.82 -6.07 -6.81
CA ALA A 36 5.47 -6.85 -7.87
C ALA A 36 6.99 -6.89 -7.65
N ILE A 37 7.74 -5.95 -8.26
CA ILE A 37 9.19 -6.00 -8.32
C ILE A 37 9.87 -5.65 -6.98
N GLY A 38 9.15 -4.94 -6.10
CA GLY A 38 9.60 -4.58 -4.76
C GLY A 38 9.11 -5.48 -3.63
N THR A 39 8.42 -6.59 -3.91
CA THR A 39 7.85 -7.45 -2.87
C THR A 39 8.89 -7.93 -1.86
N ALA A 40 10.05 -8.40 -2.35
CA ALA A 40 11.13 -8.85 -1.48
C ALA A 40 11.62 -7.72 -0.57
N GLU A 41 11.82 -6.52 -1.11
CA GLU A 41 12.30 -5.37 -0.33
C GLU A 41 11.30 -4.97 0.76
N THR A 42 10.01 -4.94 0.42
CA THR A 42 8.93 -4.63 1.36
C THR A 42 8.85 -5.67 2.47
N VAL A 43 8.83 -6.96 2.11
CA VAL A 43 8.75 -8.08 3.06
C VAL A 43 9.96 -8.10 3.98
N HIS A 44 11.17 -7.92 3.45
CA HIS A 44 12.38 -7.96 4.26
C HIS A 44 12.56 -6.70 5.12
N SER A 45 12.13 -5.52 4.67
CA SER A 45 12.11 -4.33 5.53
C SER A 45 11.11 -4.47 6.67
N ALA A 46 9.93 -5.04 6.40
CA ALA A 46 8.97 -5.41 7.45
C ALA A 46 9.56 -6.48 8.38
N GLY A 47 10.21 -7.51 7.85
CA GLY A 47 10.81 -8.60 8.62
C GLY A 47 11.91 -8.14 9.57
N ARG A 48 12.74 -7.19 9.14
CA ARG A 48 13.76 -6.55 10.00
C ARG A 48 13.18 -5.55 10.99
N GLY A 49 11.91 -5.17 10.84
CA GLY A 49 11.28 -4.14 11.65
C GLY A 49 11.92 -2.76 11.44
N GLU A 50 12.37 -2.46 10.21
CA GLU A 50 12.99 -1.17 9.90
C GLU A 50 12.09 -0.03 10.33
N ASN A 51 12.64 0.95 11.05
CA ASN A 51 11.87 2.07 11.57
C ASN A 51 11.49 3.08 10.47
N ILE A 52 10.74 2.66 9.47
CA ILE A 52 10.32 3.46 8.32
C ILE A 52 8.80 3.39 8.16
N THR A 53 8.25 4.38 7.45
CA THR A 53 6.83 4.42 7.08
C THR A 53 6.67 4.16 5.58
N VAL A 54 5.87 3.17 5.20
CA VAL A 54 5.57 2.87 3.79
C VAL A 54 4.16 3.34 3.46
N ILE A 55 4.03 4.24 2.50
CA ILE A 55 2.73 4.65 1.95
C ILE A 55 2.53 3.89 0.64
N PHE A 56 1.64 2.90 0.69
CA PHE A 56 1.33 2.03 -0.43
C PHE A 56 0.05 2.49 -1.12
N ILE A 57 0.14 2.99 -2.35
CA ILE A 57 -1.02 3.38 -3.15
C ILE A 57 -1.50 2.19 -3.97
N ASN A 58 -2.65 1.64 -3.59
CA ASN A 58 -3.28 0.52 -4.28
C ASN A 58 -4.41 1.04 -5.19
N ASN A 59 -4.08 1.24 -6.46
CA ASN A 59 -5.03 1.58 -7.53
C ASN A 59 -5.26 0.41 -8.51
N ALA A 60 -4.83 -0.80 -8.14
CA ALA A 60 -5.09 -2.04 -8.86
C ALA A 60 -4.71 -2.02 -10.35
N ILE A 61 -3.74 -1.19 -10.75
CA ILE A 61 -3.27 -1.07 -12.13
C ILE A 61 -1.90 -0.38 -12.21
N TYR A 62 -1.05 -0.80 -13.15
CA TYR A 62 0.18 -0.07 -13.47
C TYR A 62 -0.13 1.26 -14.16
N GLY A 63 -0.36 2.31 -13.37
CA GLY A 63 -0.88 3.58 -13.88
C GLY A 63 0.07 4.36 -14.78
N MET A 64 1.36 4.44 -14.43
CA MET A 64 2.32 5.29 -15.15
C MET A 64 2.80 4.69 -16.47
N THR A 65 2.67 3.39 -16.66
CA THR A 65 3.11 2.68 -17.88
C THR A 65 1.98 2.45 -18.87
N GLY A 66 0.77 2.97 -18.60
CA GLY A 66 -0.35 2.94 -19.54
C GLY A 66 -1.46 1.95 -19.18
N GLY A 67 -1.47 1.39 -17.97
CA GLY A 67 -2.62 0.64 -17.47
C GLY A 67 -2.51 -0.88 -17.62
N GLN A 68 -1.35 -1.46 -17.37
CA GLN A 68 -1.15 -2.92 -17.37
C GLN A 68 -1.67 -3.58 -16.08
N MET A 69 -1.89 -4.89 -16.15
CA MET A 69 -2.30 -5.70 -15.01
C MET A 69 -1.29 -5.66 -13.86
N ALA A 70 -1.73 -5.21 -12.69
CA ALA A 70 -0.99 -5.21 -11.43
C ALA A 70 -1.19 -6.52 -10.64
N PRO A 71 -0.28 -6.83 -9.69
CA PRO A 71 -0.51 -7.89 -8.72
C PRO A 71 -1.78 -7.68 -7.88
N THR A 72 -2.28 -6.45 -7.79
CA THR A 72 -3.51 -6.10 -7.08
C THR A 72 -4.72 -5.87 -8.00
N SER A 73 -4.58 -6.03 -9.32
CA SER A 73 -5.74 -5.97 -10.24
C SER A 73 -6.76 -7.04 -9.90
N LEU A 74 -8.04 -6.67 -9.77
CA LEU A 74 -9.13 -7.54 -9.32
C LEU A 74 -9.43 -8.69 -10.30
N PRO A 75 -10.04 -9.80 -9.84
CA PRO A 75 -10.56 -10.83 -10.73
C PRO A 75 -11.49 -10.22 -11.78
N GLY A 76 -11.30 -10.58 -13.05
CA GLY A 76 -12.08 -10.05 -14.17
C GLY A 76 -11.76 -8.59 -14.56
N GLN A 77 -10.86 -7.89 -13.87
CA GLN A 77 -10.50 -6.51 -14.23
C GLN A 77 -9.78 -6.48 -15.59
N VAL A 78 -10.36 -5.75 -16.53
CA VAL A 78 -9.77 -5.50 -17.86
C VAL A 78 -8.64 -4.48 -17.72
N THR A 79 -7.50 -4.77 -18.34
CA THR A 79 -6.33 -3.89 -18.40
C THR A 79 -5.69 -3.99 -19.78
N GLN A 80 -4.70 -3.16 -20.09
CA GLN A 80 -4.03 -3.19 -21.39
C GLN A 80 -3.40 -4.55 -21.73
N THR A 81 -2.88 -5.27 -20.72
CA THR A 81 -2.26 -6.59 -20.92
C THR A 81 -3.19 -7.76 -20.57
N SER A 82 -4.39 -7.48 -20.06
CA SER A 82 -5.45 -8.45 -19.80
C SER A 82 -6.77 -7.97 -20.41
N PRO A 83 -6.88 -7.94 -21.75
CA PRO A 83 -8.03 -7.35 -22.46
C PRO A 83 -9.35 -8.10 -22.19
N TYR A 84 -9.26 -9.37 -21.78
CA TYR A 84 -10.41 -10.21 -21.43
C TYR A 84 -10.66 -10.29 -19.91
N GLY A 85 -9.97 -9.44 -19.13
CA GLY A 85 -10.01 -9.46 -17.68
C GLY A 85 -8.91 -10.35 -17.06
N ARG A 86 -8.62 -10.15 -15.77
CA ARG A 86 -7.77 -11.05 -14.99
C ARG A 86 -8.43 -12.41 -14.81
N ASP A 87 -7.88 -13.43 -15.46
CA ASP A 87 -8.26 -14.83 -15.29
C ASP A 87 -7.50 -15.45 -14.11
N VAL A 88 -8.18 -15.65 -12.97
CA VAL A 88 -7.55 -16.13 -11.74
C VAL A 88 -7.02 -17.56 -11.84
N GLU A 89 -7.55 -18.37 -12.75
CA GLU A 89 -7.07 -19.74 -12.97
C GLU A 89 -5.72 -19.76 -13.70
N LYS A 90 -5.45 -18.74 -14.53
CA LYS A 90 -4.21 -18.65 -15.32
C LYS A 90 -3.13 -17.83 -14.65
N VAL A 91 -3.49 -16.73 -14.00
CA VAL A 91 -2.53 -15.76 -13.43
C VAL A 91 -2.65 -15.58 -11.92
N GLY A 92 -3.48 -16.40 -11.27
CA GLY A 92 -3.68 -16.41 -9.81
C GLY A 92 -4.55 -15.26 -9.30
N TYR A 93 -4.72 -15.23 -7.98
CA TYR A 93 -5.50 -14.21 -7.29
C TYR A 93 -4.69 -12.94 -6.97
N PRO A 94 -5.34 -11.77 -6.88
CA PRO A 94 -4.67 -10.54 -6.48
C PRO A 94 -4.07 -10.61 -5.06
N ILE A 95 -2.88 -10.05 -4.89
CA ILE A 95 -2.12 -10.08 -3.63
C ILE A 95 -2.71 -9.07 -2.64
N LYS A 96 -2.99 -9.54 -1.42
CA LYS A 96 -3.48 -8.72 -0.31
C LYS A 96 -2.32 -8.38 0.62
N VAL A 97 -1.72 -7.20 0.44
CA VAL A 97 -0.44 -6.83 1.07
C VAL A 97 -0.56 -6.69 2.59
N CYS A 98 -1.57 -6.00 3.12
CA CYS A 98 -1.75 -5.88 4.57
C CYS A 98 -1.89 -7.26 5.25
N GLU A 99 -2.66 -8.16 4.65
CA GLU A 99 -2.87 -9.53 5.11
C GLU A 99 -1.57 -10.34 5.06
N LEU A 100 -0.82 -10.26 3.94
CA LEU A 100 0.48 -10.90 3.79
C LEU A 100 1.46 -10.46 4.90
N LEU A 101 1.58 -9.15 5.13
CA LEU A 101 2.52 -8.58 6.11
C LEU A 101 2.06 -8.74 7.56
N SER A 102 0.76 -8.98 7.81
CA SER A 102 0.22 -9.10 9.18
C SER A 102 0.90 -10.20 10.00
N ASN A 103 1.31 -11.28 9.33
CA ASN A 103 2.01 -12.42 9.94
C ASN A 103 3.51 -12.19 10.16
N ILE A 104 4.06 -11.05 9.72
CA ILE A 104 5.48 -10.73 9.91
C ILE A 104 5.67 -10.04 11.25
N ASP A 105 6.44 -10.65 12.14
CA ASP A 105 6.65 -10.13 13.49
C ASP A 105 7.30 -8.74 13.51
N GLY A 106 8.19 -8.41 12.58
CA GLY A 106 8.81 -7.07 12.53
C GLY A 106 7.85 -5.96 12.09
N ALA A 107 6.68 -6.27 11.50
CA ALA A 107 5.68 -5.27 11.17
C ALA A 107 4.93 -4.82 12.45
N THR A 108 4.89 -3.51 12.68
CA THR A 108 4.28 -2.93 13.88
C THR A 108 2.86 -2.44 13.63
N TYR A 109 2.67 -1.71 12.54
CA TYR A 109 1.39 -1.08 12.21
C TYR A 109 1.07 -1.23 10.73
N LEU A 110 -0.09 -1.81 10.45
CA LEU A 110 -0.61 -2.06 9.11
C LEU A 110 -2.07 -1.62 9.09
N GLU A 111 -2.39 -0.59 8.32
CA GLU A 111 -3.76 -0.13 8.14
C GLU A 111 -4.08 0.07 6.66
N ARG A 112 -5.24 -0.44 6.24
CA ARG A 112 -5.81 -0.16 4.93
C ARG A 112 -6.88 0.92 5.04
N VAL A 113 -6.70 2.00 4.28
CA VAL A 113 -7.60 3.14 4.17
C VAL A 113 -7.98 3.38 2.70
N ALA A 114 -8.92 4.27 2.45
CA ALA A 114 -9.30 4.69 1.10
C ALA A 114 -9.34 6.22 1.00
N VAL A 115 -9.33 6.73 -0.23
CA VAL A 115 -9.45 8.18 -0.51
C VAL A 115 -10.62 8.50 -1.43
N ASN A 116 -11.63 7.63 -1.49
CA ASN A 116 -12.80 7.79 -2.35
C ASN A 116 -13.92 8.68 -1.77
N SER A 117 -13.82 9.10 -0.51
CA SER A 117 -14.79 10.00 0.13
C SER A 117 -14.12 10.86 1.20
N ILE A 118 -14.74 11.99 1.56
CA ILE A 118 -14.23 12.90 2.61
C ILE A 118 -14.03 12.15 3.94
N LYS A 119 -14.95 11.25 4.30
CA LYS A 119 -14.85 10.41 5.49
C LYS A 119 -13.60 9.53 5.45
N ASN A 120 -13.33 8.91 4.31
CA ASN A 120 -12.18 8.02 4.16
C ASN A 120 -10.86 8.80 4.07
N VAL A 121 -10.85 9.98 3.43
CA VAL A 121 -9.69 10.91 3.45
C VAL A 121 -9.32 11.32 4.88
N ASN A 122 -10.30 11.64 5.71
CA ASN A 122 -10.06 11.96 7.12
C ASN A 122 -9.49 10.76 7.92
N LYS A 123 -9.93 9.54 7.60
CA LYS A 123 -9.33 8.32 8.19
C LYS A 123 -7.90 8.10 7.70
N ALA A 124 -7.65 8.26 6.41
CA ALA A 124 -6.31 8.15 5.82
C ALA A 124 -5.33 9.13 6.47
N LYS A 125 -5.75 10.38 6.69
CA LYS A 125 -4.96 11.38 7.44
C LYS A 125 -4.56 10.87 8.83
N LYS A 126 -5.50 10.27 9.58
CA LYS A 126 -5.24 9.73 10.93
C LYS A 126 -4.28 8.55 10.89
N ALA A 127 -4.48 7.62 9.96
CA ALA A 127 -3.62 6.44 9.80
C ALA A 127 -2.18 6.82 9.44
N ILE A 128 -2.01 7.76 8.49
CA ILE A 128 -0.70 8.26 8.08
C ILE A 128 -0.01 8.99 9.26
N LEU A 129 -0.74 9.83 10.00
CA LEU A 129 -0.20 10.51 11.17
C LEU A 129 0.28 9.49 12.21
N LYS A 130 -0.52 8.46 12.50
CA LYS A 130 -0.15 7.39 13.43
C LYS A 130 1.09 6.62 12.98
N ALA A 131 1.20 6.31 11.68
CA ALA A 131 2.38 5.64 11.14
C ALA A 131 3.67 6.48 11.31
N PHE A 132 3.57 7.81 11.18
CA PHE A 132 4.69 8.71 11.46
C PHE A 132 5.00 8.82 12.96
N GLN A 133 3.98 8.85 13.83
CA GLN A 133 4.17 8.84 15.29
C GLN A 133 4.89 7.57 15.74
N ASN A 134 4.48 6.40 15.24
CA ASN A 134 5.19 5.15 15.50
C ASN A 134 6.67 5.24 15.11
N GLN A 135 6.97 5.90 13.99
CA GLN A 135 8.35 6.09 13.56
C GLN A 135 9.16 6.99 14.50
N VAL A 136 8.57 8.10 14.95
CA VAL A 136 9.17 9.03 15.93
C VAL A 136 9.46 8.30 17.25
N GLU A 137 8.55 7.44 17.67
CA GLU A 137 8.65 6.66 18.91
C GLU A 137 9.55 5.43 18.78
N GLY A 138 10.14 5.17 17.61
CA GLY A 138 11.01 4.03 17.38
C GLY A 138 10.30 2.67 17.38
N LYS A 139 8.98 2.67 17.15
CA LYS A 139 8.13 1.47 17.22
C LYS A 139 8.31 0.52 16.03
N GLY A 140 9.06 0.93 14.99
CA GLY A 140 9.44 0.05 13.88
C GLY A 140 8.57 0.23 12.64
N PHE A 141 8.49 -0.83 11.82
CA PHE A 141 7.92 -0.78 10.48
C PHE A 141 6.42 -0.48 10.49
N SER A 142 6.02 0.55 9.75
CA SER A 142 4.62 0.90 9.54
C SER A 142 4.29 0.93 8.05
N LEU A 143 3.16 0.36 7.64
CA LEU A 143 2.63 0.49 6.27
C LEU A 143 1.17 0.95 6.30
N VAL A 144 0.86 1.94 5.49
CA VAL A 144 -0.50 2.40 5.23
C VAL A 144 -0.84 2.12 3.77
N GLU A 145 -1.74 1.15 3.55
CA GLU A 145 -2.28 0.85 2.23
C GLU A 145 -3.44 1.81 1.94
N VAL A 146 -3.33 2.58 0.87
CA VAL A 146 -4.31 3.58 0.45
C VAL A 146 -4.97 3.10 -0.84
N VAL A 147 -6.20 2.59 -0.72
CA VAL A 147 -7.05 2.30 -1.87
C VAL A 147 -7.38 3.61 -2.58
N SER A 148 -6.95 3.73 -3.83
CA SER A 148 -7.00 4.96 -4.61
C SER A 148 -7.61 4.74 -6.00
N THR A 149 -8.09 5.82 -6.61
CA THR A 149 -8.67 5.80 -7.95
C THR A 149 -7.61 5.97 -9.05
N CYS A 150 -7.86 5.39 -10.23
CA CYS A 150 -7.07 5.65 -11.44
C CYS A 150 -8.00 5.79 -12.68
N PRO A 151 -8.83 6.85 -12.73
CA PRO A 151 -9.89 6.99 -13.75
C PRO A 151 -9.37 6.88 -15.18
N THR A 152 -8.21 7.48 -15.47
CA THR A 152 -7.58 7.45 -16.81
C THR A 152 -7.32 6.02 -17.30
N ASN A 153 -6.66 5.19 -16.49
CA ASN A 153 -6.28 3.84 -16.92
C ASN A 153 -7.40 2.81 -16.72
N TRP A 154 -8.38 3.12 -15.87
CA TRP A 154 -9.61 2.33 -15.77
C TRP A 154 -10.60 2.64 -16.90
N GLY A 155 -10.38 3.71 -17.68
CA GLY A 155 -11.29 4.14 -18.74
C GLY A 155 -12.63 4.66 -18.19
N MET A 156 -12.62 5.27 -17.01
CA MET A 156 -13.82 5.71 -16.29
C MET A 156 -13.80 7.22 -16.03
N SER A 157 -14.98 7.82 -15.85
CA SER A 157 -15.06 9.17 -15.29
C SER A 157 -14.54 9.19 -13.85
N PRO A 158 -14.02 10.32 -13.33
CA PRO A 158 -13.60 10.42 -11.93
C PRO A 158 -14.72 10.03 -10.94
N VAL A 159 -15.98 10.37 -11.23
CA VAL A 159 -17.12 10.05 -10.37
C VAL A 159 -17.40 8.55 -10.36
N ASP A 160 -17.36 7.90 -11.53
CA ASP A 160 -17.60 6.46 -11.61
C ASP A 160 -16.45 5.65 -11.03
N ALA A 161 -15.21 6.16 -11.12
CA ALA A 161 -14.06 5.57 -10.46
C ALA A 161 -14.22 5.54 -8.93
N LEU A 162 -14.81 6.58 -8.32
CA LEU A 162 -15.10 6.60 -6.89
C LEU A 162 -16.14 5.53 -6.52
N LYS A 163 -17.21 5.39 -7.31
CA LYS A 163 -18.22 4.33 -7.12
C LYS A 163 -17.62 2.95 -7.29
N TRP A 164 -16.75 2.77 -8.28
CA TRP A 164 -16.05 1.50 -8.51
C TRP A 164 -15.19 1.10 -7.31
N VAL A 165 -14.57 2.07 -6.64
CA VAL A 165 -13.86 1.80 -5.38
C VAL A 165 -14.82 1.27 -4.31
N ASP A 166 -15.99 1.89 -4.13
CA ASP A 166 -16.99 1.43 -3.15
C ASP A 166 -17.56 0.05 -3.48
N GLU A 167 -17.83 -0.22 -4.76
CA GLU A 167 -18.54 -1.43 -5.20
C GLU A 167 -17.61 -2.63 -5.46
N LYS A 168 -16.34 -2.40 -5.79
CA LYS A 168 -15.41 -3.45 -6.25
C LYS A 168 -14.13 -3.52 -5.41
N MET A 169 -13.42 -2.40 -5.24
CA MET A 169 -12.14 -2.41 -4.53
C MET A 169 -12.31 -2.65 -3.04
N ILE A 170 -13.15 -1.87 -2.35
CA ILE A 170 -13.34 -1.99 -0.89
C ILE A 170 -13.87 -3.38 -0.49
N PRO A 171 -14.83 -3.99 -1.21
CA PRO A 171 -15.25 -5.36 -0.91
C PRO A 171 -14.12 -6.39 -1.04
N TYR A 172 -13.20 -6.21 -2.00
CA TYR A 172 -12.07 -7.13 -2.19
C TYR A 172 -10.90 -6.85 -1.23
N TYR A 173 -10.69 -5.57 -0.92
CA TYR A 173 -9.67 -5.01 -0.03
C TYR A 173 -10.33 -4.28 1.14
N PRO A 174 -10.86 -5.01 2.14
CA PRO A 174 -11.59 -4.40 3.27
C PRO A 174 -10.74 -3.37 4.01
N LEU A 175 -11.35 -2.23 4.34
CA LEU A 175 -10.69 -1.18 5.11
C LEU A 175 -10.58 -1.59 6.58
N GLY A 176 -9.47 -1.21 7.24
CA GLY A 176 -9.29 -1.48 8.66
C GLY A 176 -7.84 -1.62 9.07
N VAL A 177 -7.65 -1.80 10.38
CA VAL A 177 -6.35 -2.09 11.00
C VAL A 177 -6.11 -3.59 10.92
N TYR A 178 -5.04 -3.98 10.26
CA TYR A 178 -4.63 -5.38 10.10
C TYR A 178 -3.59 -5.80 11.13
N LYS A 179 -2.80 -4.84 11.62
CA LYS A 179 -1.87 -5.03 12.71
C LYS A 179 -1.64 -3.71 13.42
N ASP A 180 -1.66 -3.73 14.74
CA ASP A 180 -1.29 -2.61 15.56
C ASP A 180 -0.81 -3.12 16.92
N LYS A 181 0.50 -3.29 17.06
CA LYS A 181 1.08 -3.85 18.28
C LYS A 181 0.91 -2.96 19.52
N TYR A 182 0.70 -1.66 19.32
CA TYR A 182 0.68 -0.66 20.39
C TYR A 182 -0.70 0.01 20.52
N ALA A 183 -1.76 -0.66 20.07
CA ALA A 183 -3.13 -0.13 20.12
C ALA A 183 -3.55 0.28 21.54
N GLU A 184 -3.13 -0.47 22.56
CA GLU A 184 -3.50 -0.25 23.96
C GLU A 184 -2.76 0.94 24.61
N GLU A 185 -1.60 1.34 24.09
CA GLU A 185 -0.84 2.48 24.61
C GLU A 185 -1.47 3.83 24.25
N ALA A 186 -2.24 3.88 23.16
CA ALA A 186 -2.90 5.10 22.69
C ALA A 186 -4.19 5.46 23.45
N VAL A 187 -4.63 4.61 24.39
CA VAL A 187 -5.87 4.78 25.18
C VAL A 187 -5.59 5.32 26.60
N LYS A 188 -4.31 5.50 26.98
CA LYS A 188 -3.88 6.11 28.24
C LYS A 188 -3.42 7.55 28.02
#